data_AF-A0A078JPQ8-F1
#
_entry.id   AF-A0A078JPQ8-F1
#
_cell.length_a   1.000
_cell.length_b   1.000
_cell.length_c   1.000
_cell.angle_alpha   90.00
_cell.angle_beta   90.00
_cell.angle_gamma   90.00
#
_symmetry.space_group_name_H-M   'P 1'
#
loop_
_entity.id
_entity.type
_entity.pdbx_description
1 polymer ?
#
loop_
_entity_poly.entity_id
_entity_poly.type
_entity_poly.pdbx_seq_one_letter_code
_entity_poly.pdbx_strand_id
1 'polypeptide(L)'
;MTDMADPYYAEMKQHKRDADWLFACMYANYCIPKKCTCGGAITVETDERGRNYYVCKVFEDDGLHIRRACHDAIEEEFDVMKSKFREEVSLHRKLQFEVEEMSKDIQELKNLLMRGR
;
A
#
# COMPACT_ATOMS: atom_id res chain seq x y z
N MET A 1 -30.56 34.37 -21.74
CA MET A 1 -30.00 33.19 -22.44
C MET A 1 -29.45 32.26 -21.37
N THR A 2 -30.25 31.29 -20.96
CA THR A 2 -29.82 30.25 -20.02
C THR A 2 -28.93 29.28 -20.80
N ASP A 3 -27.64 29.27 -20.47
CA ASP A 3 -26.68 28.26 -20.90
C ASP A 3 -27.11 26.91 -20.31
N MET A 4 -28.04 26.24 -20.98
CA MET A 4 -28.42 24.87 -20.69
C MET A 4 -27.28 24.02 -21.23
N ALA A 5 -26.29 23.72 -20.37
CA ALA A 5 -25.24 22.77 -20.68
C ALA A 5 -25.88 21.51 -21.28
N ASP A 6 -25.51 21.20 -22.51
CA ASP A 6 -26.02 20.04 -23.26
C ASP A 6 -25.89 18.78 -22.38
N PRO A 7 -27.00 18.10 -22.06
CA PRO A 7 -27.02 16.92 -21.19
C PRO A 7 -26.03 15.83 -21.62
N TYR A 8 -25.80 15.69 -22.93
CA TYR A 8 -24.85 14.73 -23.48
C TYR A 8 -23.41 15.03 -23.04
N TYR A 9 -23.02 16.31 -23.02
CA TYR A 9 -21.69 16.70 -22.56
C TYR A 9 -21.55 16.63 -21.03
N ALA A 10 -22.66 16.76 -20.27
CA ALA A 10 -22.64 16.58 -18.82
C ALA A 10 -22.42 15.10 -18.44
N GLU A 11 -23.12 14.19 -19.13
CA GLU A 11 -22.98 12.74 -18.96
C GLU A 11 -21.58 12.26 -19.36
N MET A 12 -21.07 12.67 -20.52
CA MET A 12 -19.70 12.35 -20.96
C MET A 12 -18.62 12.87 -19.99
N LYS A 13 -18.82 14.05 -19.40
CA LYS A 13 -17.92 14.57 -18.36
C LYS A 13 -17.98 13.75 -17.07
N GLN A 14 -19.14 13.23 -16.70
CA GLN A 14 -19.28 12.35 -15.54
C GLN A 14 -18.58 11.01 -15.80
N HIS A 15 -18.83 10.36 -16.92
CA HIS A 15 -18.17 9.11 -17.29
C HIS A 15 -16.65 9.22 -17.32
N LYS A 16 -16.11 10.33 -17.82
CA LYS A 16 -14.67 10.58 -17.80
C LYS A 16 -14.15 10.68 -16.37
N ARG A 17 -14.83 11.42 -15.49
CA ARG A 17 -14.45 11.52 -14.07
C ARG A 17 -14.47 10.15 -13.40
N ASP A 18 -15.51 9.36 -13.63
CA ASP A 18 -15.64 8.02 -13.05
C ASP A 18 -14.49 7.11 -13.52
N ALA A 19 -14.18 7.13 -14.83
CA ALA A 19 -13.08 6.38 -15.41
C ALA A 19 -11.71 6.81 -14.85
N ASP A 20 -11.47 8.12 -14.74
CA ASP A 20 -10.24 8.67 -14.15
C ASP A 20 -10.12 8.28 -12.65
N TRP A 21 -11.24 8.07 -11.96
CA TRP A 21 -11.27 7.70 -10.54
C TRP A 21 -10.96 6.23 -10.26
N LEU A 22 -11.22 5.32 -11.21
CA LEU A 22 -11.10 3.87 -11.03
C LEU A 22 -9.72 3.44 -10.50
N PHE A 23 -8.64 3.99 -11.05
CA PHE A 23 -7.29 3.64 -10.61
C PHE A 23 -7.03 4.06 -9.17
N ALA A 24 -7.42 5.29 -8.79
CA ALA A 24 -7.28 5.75 -7.42
C ALA A 24 -8.10 4.91 -6.44
N CYS A 25 -9.31 4.50 -6.84
CA CYS A 25 -10.16 3.60 -6.04
C CYS A 25 -9.50 2.22 -5.87
N MET A 26 -8.92 1.66 -6.93
CA MET A 26 -8.22 0.38 -6.86
C MET A 26 -7.04 0.43 -5.88
N TYR A 27 -6.18 1.45 -5.96
CA TYR A 27 -5.05 1.61 -5.04
C TYR A 27 -5.50 1.89 -3.60
N ALA A 28 -6.56 2.67 -3.41
CA ALA A 28 -7.07 2.98 -2.07
C ALA A 28 -7.72 1.76 -1.39
N ASN A 29 -8.18 0.77 -2.18
CA ASN A 29 -8.76 -0.48 -1.70
C ASN A 29 -7.75 -1.62 -1.53
N TYR A 30 -6.48 -1.41 -1.91
CA TYR A 30 -5.42 -2.39 -1.70
C TYR A 30 -4.89 -2.28 -0.27
N CYS A 31 -4.81 -3.42 0.44
CA CYS A 31 -4.41 -3.48 1.84
C CYS A 31 -5.36 -2.70 2.77
N ILE A 32 -4.91 -2.29 3.97
CA ILE A 32 -5.79 -1.59 4.92
C ILE A 32 -5.97 -0.13 4.46
N PRO A 33 -7.21 0.29 4.14
CA PRO A 33 -7.47 1.65 3.65
C PRO A 33 -7.27 2.67 4.76
N LYS A 34 -6.49 3.71 4.48
CA LYS A 34 -6.22 4.82 5.41
C LYS A 34 -7.12 6.03 5.20
N LYS A 35 -7.57 6.22 3.95
CA LYS A 35 -8.42 7.33 3.52
C LYS A 35 -9.22 6.89 2.30
N CYS A 36 -10.46 7.34 2.19
CA CYS A 36 -11.25 7.14 0.99
C CYS A 36 -10.75 8.06 -0.14
N THR A 37 -10.99 7.68 -1.38
CA THR A 37 -10.69 8.49 -2.58
C THR A 37 -11.40 9.84 -2.58
N CYS A 38 -12.60 9.93 -1.99
CA CYS A 38 -13.31 11.19 -1.76
C CYS A 38 -12.66 12.10 -0.69
N GLY A 39 -11.63 11.61 0.00
CA GLY A 39 -10.98 12.28 1.11
C GLY A 39 -11.61 12.00 2.48
N GLY A 40 -12.70 11.23 2.53
CA GLY A 40 -13.36 10.83 3.77
C GLY A 40 -12.50 9.95 4.66
N ALA A 41 -12.70 10.06 5.97
CA ALA A 41 -12.13 9.15 6.96
C ALA A 41 -12.72 7.74 6.82
N ILE A 42 -11.95 6.74 7.23
CA ILE A 42 -12.38 5.34 7.26
C ILE A 42 -12.83 4.99 8.68
N THR A 43 -14.02 4.39 8.80
CA THR A 43 -14.58 3.80 10.00
C THR A 43 -14.58 2.28 9.89
N VAL A 44 -14.85 1.59 10.99
CA VAL A 44 -15.06 0.14 11.00
C VAL A 44 -16.52 -0.13 11.35
N GLU A 45 -17.18 -0.93 10.52
CA GLU A 45 -18.56 -1.34 10.71
C GLU A 45 -18.64 -2.87 10.74
N THR A 46 -19.63 -3.39 11.48
CA THR A 46 -19.89 -4.83 11.58
C THR A 46 -21.27 -5.11 10.99
N ASP A 47 -21.35 -6.06 10.06
CA ASP A 47 -22.64 -6.49 9.53
C ASP A 47 -23.41 -7.40 10.50
N GLU A 48 -24.68 -7.70 10.19
CA GLU A 48 -25.53 -8.58 11.01
C GLU A 48 -24.97 -9.99 11.20
N ARG A 49 -24.02 -10.41 10.35
CA ARG A 49 -23.35 -11.71 10.40
C ARG A 49 -22.02 -11.65 11.15
N GLY A 50 -21.68 -10.52 11.75
CA GLY A 50 -20.45 -10.32 12.50
C GLY A 50 -19.21 -10.06 11.63
N ARG A 51 -19.37 -9.80 10.33
CA ARG A 51 -18.24 -9.48 9.44
C ARG A 51 -17.89 -8.01 9.54
N ASN A 52 -16.61 -7.72 9.69
CA ASN A 52 -16.09 -6.35 9.81
C ASN A 52 -15.68 -5.79 8.45
N TYR A 53 -15.99 -4.52 8.25
CA TYR A 53 -15.69 -3.77 7.04
C TYR A 53 -15.01 -2.44 7.39
N TYR A 54 -13.99 -2.07 6.62
CA TYR A 54 -13.51 -0.71 6.54
C TYR A 54 -14.45 0.07 5.62
N VAL A 55 -15.05 1.14 6.12
CA VAL A 55 -16.12 1.87 5.43
C VAL A 55 -15.79 3.36 5.38
N CYS A 56 -16.06 4.01 4.25
CA CYS A 56 -16.01 5.47 4.18
C CYS A 56 -17.07 6.08 5.11
N LYS A 57 -16.70 7.10 5.90
CA LYS A 57 -17.66 7.79 6.78
C LYS A 57 -18.90 8.37 6.06
N VAL A 58 -18.74 8.73 4.79
CA VAL A 58 -19.80 9.26 3.92
C VAL A 58 -20.12 8.26 2.80
N PHE A 59 -20.18 6.97 3.16
CA PHE A 59 -20.37 5.90 2.20
C PHE A 59 -21.68 6.07 1.41
N GLU A 60 -21.55 6.00 0.09
CA GLU A 60 -22.64 5.86 -0.87
C GLU A 60 -22.38 4.58 -1.66
N ASP A 61 -23.43 3.83 -2.01
CA ASP A 61 -23.31 2.59 -2.79
C ASP A 61 -23.17 2.91 -4.29
N ASP A 62 -22.14 3.68 -4.62
CA ASP A 62 -21.84 4.22 -5.94
C ASP A 62 -20.62 3.55 -6.61
N GLY A 63 -19.94 2.65 -5.88
CA GLY A 63 -18.71 1.99 -6.32
C GLY A 63 -17.45 2.87 -6.25
N LEU A 64 -17.57 4.12 -5.81
CA LEU A 64 -16.46 5.07 -5.64
C LEU A 64 -16.03 5.18 -4.17
N HIS A 65 -16.94 4.93 -3.23
CA HIS A 65 -16.65 4.89 -1.80
C HIS A 65 -16.17 3.52 -1.32
N ILE A 66 -15.19 3.56 -0.39
CA ILE A 66 -14.61 2.34 0.18
C ILE A 66 -15.64 1.64 1.07
N ARG A 67 -15.88 0.37 0.76
CA ARG A 67 -16.47 -0.62 1.67
C ARG A 67 -15.74 -1.94 1.46
N ARG A 68 -14.73 -2.20 2.28
CA ARG A 68 -13.77 -3.30 2.11
C ARG A 68 -13.82 -4.24 3.31
N ALA A 69 -13.89 -5.55 3.06
CA ALA A 69 -13.84 -6.53 4.15
C ALA A 69 -12.49 -6.44 4.89
N CYS A 70 -12.53 -6.40 6.23
CA CYS A 70 -11.31 -6.27 7.03
C CYS A 70 -10.38 -7.47 6.86
N HIS A 71 -10.95 -8.67 6.73
CA HIS A 71 -10.18 -9.91 6.54
C HIS A 71 -9.26 -9.83 5.31
N ASP A 72 -9.83 -9.53 4.14
CA ASP A 72 -9.10 -9.46 2.88
C ASP A 72 -8.01 -8.39 2.92
N ALA A 73 -8.32 -7.22 3.49
CA ALA A 73 -7.36 -6.13 3.66
C ALA A 73 -6.17 -6.53 4.56
N ILE A 74 -6.42 -7.28 5.64
CA ILE A 74 -5.38 -7.78 6.55
C ILE A 74 -4.54 -8.88 5.87
N GLU A 75 -5.16 -9.78 5.10
CA GLU A 75 -4.42 -10.79 4.34
C GLU A 75 -3.47 -10.14 3.32
N GLU A 76 -3.93 -9.12 2.61
CA GLU A 76 -3.10 -8.36 1.67
C GLU A 76 -1.93 -7.64 2.37
N GLU A 77 -2.18 -6.96 3.50
CA GLU A 77 -1.10 -6.36 4.31
C GLU A 77 -0.08 -7.41 4.76
N PHE A 78 -0.54 -8.60 5.15
CA PHE A 78 0.32 -9.69 5.57
C PHE A 78 1.18 -10.23 4.41
N ASP A 79 0.63 -10.30 3.20
CA ASP A 79 1.38 -10.68 2.01
C ASP A 79 2.47 -9.66 1.66
N VAL A 80 2.15 -8.37 1.71
CA VAL A 80 3.13 -7.28 1.53
C VAL A 80 4.23 -7.38 2.59
N MET A 81 3.85 -7.58 3.86
CA MET A 81 4.79 -7.72 4.97
C MET A 81 5.74 -8.91 4.75
N LYS A 82 5.21 -10.08 4.35
CA LYS A 82 6.02 -11.26 4.02
C LYS A 82 7.02 -10.98 2.90
N SER A 83 6.64 -10.23 1.87
CA SER A 83 7.56 -9.88 0.78
C SER A 83 8.72 -9.02 1.28
N LYS A 84 8.39 -7.92 1.97
CA LYS A 84 9.40 -7.01 2.55
C LYS A 84 10.33 -7.73 3.52
N PHE A 85 9.78 -8.60 4.36
CA PHE A 85 10.59 -9.38 5.29
C PHE A 85 11.58 -10.30 4.56
N ARG A 86 11.17 -10.96 3.46
CA ARG A 86 12.09 -11.78 2.65
C ARG A 86 13.21 -10.95 2.03
N GLU A 87 12.90 -9.76 1.53
CA GLU A 87 13.87 -8.83 0.97
C GLU A 87 14.89 -8.40 2.03
N GLU A 88 14.42 -7.99 3.21
CA GLU A 88 15.27 -7.61 4.35
C GLU A 88 16.17 -8.77 4.82
N VAL A 89 15.63 -9.99 4.92
CA VAL A 89 16.44 -11.17 5.27
C VAL A 89 17.52 -11.44 4.23
N SER A 90 17.22 -11.25 2.95
CA SER A 90 18.20 -11.39 1.85
C SER A 90 19.31 -10.34 1.95
N LEU A 91 18.95 -9.08 2.17
CA LEU A 91 19.89 -7.99 2.38
C LEU A 91 20.77 -8.22 3.60
N HIS A 92 20.17 -8.61 4.72
CA HIS A 92 20.88 -8.89 5.96
C HIS A 92 21.95 -9.98 5.79
N ARG A 93 21.62 -11.06 5.07
CA ARG A 93 22.59 -12.14 4.76
C ARG A 93 23.76 -11.65 3.92
N LYS A 94 23.51 -10.80 2.91
CA LYS A 94 24.58 -10.22 2.09
C LYS A 94 25.51 -9.35 2.92
N LEU A 95 24.94 -8.47 3.74
CA LEU A 95 25.71 -7.61 4.63
C LEU A 95 26.52 -8.39 5.66
N GLN A 96 25.96 -9.48 6.21
CA GLN A 96 26.71 -10.37 7.11
C GLN A 96 27.95 -10.95 6.41
N PHE A 97 27.80 -11.42 5.18
CA PHE A 97 28.92 -11.95 4.39
C PHE A 97 30.00 -10.88 4.12
N GLU A 98 29.60 -9.68 3.69
CA GLU A 98 30.54 -8.57 3.43
C GLU A 98 31.30 -8.16 4.70
N VAL A 99 30.61 -8.09 5.84
CA VAL A 99 31.23 -7.76 7.14
C VAL A 99 32.22 -8.84 7.57
N GLU A 100 31.91 -10.11 7.34
CA GLU A 100 32.82 -11.22 7.61
C GLU A 100 34.08 -11.18 6.73
N GLU A 101 33.94 -10.87 5.44
CA GLU A 101 35.09 -10.70 4.53
C GLU A 101 35.96 -9.51 4.96
N MET A 102 35.37 -8.34 5.18
CA MET A 102 36.10 -7.17 5.67
C MET A 102 36.82 -7.44 6.99
N SER A 103 36.21 -8.23 7.88
CA SER A 103 36.83 -8.60 9.16
C SER A 103 38.08 -9.47 8.94
N LYS A 104 38.07 -10.37 7.96
CA LYS A 104 39.26 -11.17 7.58
C LYS A 104 40.35 -10.28 6.99
N ASP A 105 40.01 -9.41 6.05
CA ASP A 105 40.96 -8.47 5.43
C ASP A 105 41.65 -7.59 6.48
N ILE A 106 40.88 -7.04 7.42
CA ILE A 106 41.42 -6.25 8.54
C ILE A 106 42.39 -7.09 9.38
N GLN A 107 42.07 -8.37 9.64
CA GLN A 107 42.94 -9.25 10.42
C GLN A 107 44.24 -9.58 9.68
N GLU A 108 44.18 -9.79 8.37
CA GLU A 108 45.37 -10.02 7.53
C GLU A 108 46.26 -8.79 7.49
N LEU A 109 45.69 -7.60 7.28
CA LEU A 109 46.42 -6.33 7.30
C LEU A 109 47.10 -6.09 8.65
N LYS A 110 46.40 -6.37 9.76
CA LYS A 110 46.99 -6.32 11.11
C LYS A 110 48.19 -7.26 11.25
N ASN A 111 48.05 -8.51 10.79
CA ASN A 111 49.13 -9.49 10.86
C ASN A 111 50.37 -9.06 10.06
N LEU A 112 50.18 -8.48 8.87
CA LEU A 112 51.27 -7.95 8.04
C LEU A 112 52.00 -6.78 8.73
N LEU A 113 51.26 -5.83 9.31
CA LEU A 113 51.83 -4.70 10.05
C LEU A 113 52.60 -5.13 11.30
N MET A 114 52.21 -6.23 11.93
CA MET A 114 52.92 -6.78 13.10
C MET A 114 54.19 -7.54 12.72
N ARG A 115 54.29 -8.08 11.50
CA ARG A 115 55.48 -8.80 11.00
C ARG A 115 56.53 -7.90 10.35
N GLY A 116 56.15 -6.69 9.93
CA GLY A 116 57.05 -5.69 9.34
C GLY A 116 57.76 -4.78 10.36
N ARG A 117 57.61 -5.05 11.65
CA ARG A 117 58.35 -4.44 12.77
C ARG A 117 59.30 -5.46 13.38
#